data_AF-A0A377BB69-F1
#
_entry.id   AF-A0A377BB69-F1
#
_cell.length_a   1.000
_cell.length_b   1.000
_cell.length_c   1.000
_cell.angle_alpha   90.00
_cell.angle_beta   90.00
_cell.angle_gamma   90.00
#
_symmetry.space_group_name_H-M   'P 1'
#
loop_
_entity.id
_entity.type
_entity.pdbx_description
1 polymer ?
#
loop_
_entity_poly.entity_id
_entity_poly.type
_entity_poly.pdbx_seq_one_letter_code
_entity_poly.pdbx_strand_id
1 'polypeptide(L)'
;MQAGNVAEGYVNGMLAREQQTSTFLGNGIAIPHGTTDTRDQVLKTGVQVFQFPEGVTWGDGQVAYVAIGIAASSDEHLACYAS
;
A
#
# COMPACT_ATOMS: atom_id res chain seq x y z
N MET A 1 0.42 -3.72 8.44
CA MET A 1 -0.73 -3.01 9.06
C MET A 1 -0.96 -3.61 10.43
N GLN A 2 -1.35 -2.81 11.42
CA GLN A 2 -1.73 -3.39 12.72
C GLN A 2 -2.91 -4.34 12.49
N ALA A 3 -2.88 -5.48 13.18
CA ALA A 3 -3.87 -6.56 13.06
C ALA A 3 -5.33 -6.14 13.34
N GLY A 4 -5.57 -4.90 13.80
CA GLY A 4 -6.91 -4.35 14.04
C GLY A 4 -7.46 -3.39 12.97
N ASN A 5 -6.67 -3.00 11.96
CA ASN A 5 -7.13 -2.04 10.94
C ASN A 5 -7.80 -2.73 9.74
N VAL A 6 -7.45 -3.98 9.48
CA VAL A 6 -7.92 -4.73 8.33
C VAL A 6 -8.16 -6.19 8.71
N ALA A 7 -9.13 -6.83 8.07
CA ALA A 7 -9.33 -8.26 8.15
C ALA A 7 -8.22 -9.01 7.37
N GLU A 8 -8.04 -10.29 7.67
CA GLU A 8 -6.96 -11.13 7.12
C GLU A 8 -6.96 -11.15 5.57
N GLY A 9 -8.14 -11.08 4.96
CA GLY A 9 -8.31 -11.04 3.50
C GLY A 9 -7.77 -9.77 2.82
N TYR A 10 -7.51 -8.69 3.55
CA TYR A 10 -7.03 -7.43 2.97
C TYR A 10 -5.62 -7.56 2.37
N VAL A 11 -4.78 -8.42 2.95
CA VAL A 11 -3.43 -8.68 2.42
C VAL A 11 -3.49 -9.28 1.02
N ASN A 12 -4.45 -10.16 0.76
CA ASN A 12 -4.67 -10.71 -0.57
C ASN A 12 -5.09 -9.63 -1.57
N GLY A 13 -5.90 -8.66 -1.13
CA GLY A 13 -6.24 -7.48 -1.92
C GLY A 13 -5.03 -6.64 -2.29
N MET A 14 -4.12 -6.39 -1.33
CA MET A 14 -2.88 -5.66 -1.61
C MET A 14 -1.99 -6.40 -2.60
N LEU A 15 -1.86 -7.73 -2.46
CA LEU A 15 -1.08 -8.54 -3.39
C LEU A 15 -1.69 -8.55 -4.79
N ALA A 16 -3.00 -8.67 -4.91
CA ALA A 16 -3.71 -8.60 -6.18
C ALA A 16 -3.52 -7.23 -6.85
N ARG A 17 -3.57 -6.15 -6.06
CA ARG A 17 -3.32 -4.79 -6.56
C ARG A 17 -1.92 -4.63 -7.12
N GLU A 18 -0.92 -5.18 -6.43
CA GLU A 18 0.49 -5.11 -6.86
C GLU A 18 0.73 -5.91 -8.16
N GLN A 19 0.03 -7.04 -8.33
CA GLN A 19 0.13 -7.85 -9.56
C GLN A 19 -0.47 -7.17 -10.79
N GLN A 20 -1.44 -6.27 -10.61
CA GLN A 20 -2.02 -5.50 -11.73
C GLN A 20 -1.05 -4.44 -12.24
N THR A 21 -0.45 -3.67 -11.33
CA THR A 21 0.54 -2.63 -11.64
C THR A 21 1.30 -2.32 -10.38
N SER A 22 2.62 -2.18 -10.50
CA SER A 22 3.52 -1.78 -9.42
C SER A 22 2.97 -0.55 -8.68
N THR A 23 2.99 -0.59 -7.35
CA THR A 23 2.62 0.57 -6.51
C THR A 23 3.81 1.49 -6.20
N PHE A 24 4.93 1.30 -6.90
CA PHE A 24 6.08 2.18 -6.83
C PHE A 24 5.79 3.52 -7.52
N LEU A 25 6.05 4.62 -6.82
CA LEU A 25 5.77 5.97 -7.31
C LEU A 25 7.00 6.71 -7.84
N GLY A 26 8.20 6.13 -7.70
CA GLY A 26 9.45 6.83 -7.96
C GLY A 26 10.15 7.25 -6.66
N ASN A 27 11.38 7.76 -6.81
CA ASN A 27 12.19 8.32 -5.71
C ASN A 27 12.35 7.40 -4.49
N GLY A 28 12.26 6.08 -4.68
CA GLY A 28 12.38 5.12 -3.59
C GLY A 28 11.14 4.94 -2.73
N ILE A 29 9.96 5.36 -3.21
CA ILE A 29 8.70 5.30 -2.45
C ILE A 29 7.73 4.32 -3.12
N ALA A 30 7.13 3.44 -2.32
CA ALA A 30 6.02 2.58 -2.73
C ALA A 30 4.78 2.82 -1.85
N ILE A 31 3.57 2.69 -2.41
CA ILE A 31 2.30 2.84 -1.68
C ILE A 31 1.42 1.59 -1.86
N PRO A 32 1.75 0.47 -1.18
CA PRO A 32 0.90 -0.71 -1.22
C PRO A 32 -0.47 -0.44 -0.58
N HIS A 33 -1.54 -0.77 -1.31
CA HIS A 33 -2.93 -0.62 -0.89
C HIS A 33 -3.79 -1.73 -1.49
N GLY A 34 -4.94 -2.01 -0.87
CA GLY A 34 -5.88 -3.02 -1.35
C GLY A 34 -6.63 -2.61 -2.62
N THR A 35 -7.30 -3.57 -3.25
CA THR A 35 -8.23 -3.31 -4.36
C THR A 35 -9.57 -2.77 -3.85
N THR A 36 -10.39 -2.24 -4.77
CA THR A 36 -11.80 -1.90 -4.51
C THR A 36 -12.59 -3.06 -3.91
N ASP A 37 -12.28 -4.29 -4.32
CA ASP A 37 -13.00 -5.50 -3.94
C ASP A 37 -12.69 -5.97 -2.51
N THR A 38 -11.69 -5.36 -1.87
CA THR A 38 -11.30 -5.65 -0.48
C THR A 38 -11.55 -4.49 0.47
N ARG A 39 -12.31 -3.48 0.04
CA ARG A 39 -12.66 -2.30 0.86
C ARG A 39 -13.48 -2.66 2.09
N ASP A 40 -14.37 -3.64 1.97
CA ASP A 40 -15.17 -4.20 3.06
C ASP A 40 -14.31 -4.89 4.14
N GLN A 41 -13.08 -5.26 3.80
CA GLN A 41 -12.10 -5.83 4.71
C GLN A 41 -11.34 -4.74 5.51
N VAL A 42 -11.61 -3.45 5.28
CA VAL A 42 -11.06 -2.35 6.09
C VAL A 42 -11.96 -2.11 7.29
N LEU A 43 -11.47 -2.46 8.49
CA LEU A 43 -12.16 -2.24 9.75
C LEU A 43 -11.99 -0.81 10.25
N LYS A 44 -10.83 -0.20 9.95
CA LYS A 44 -10.49 1.18 10.31
C LYS A 44 -9.48 1.74 9.32
N THR A 45 -9.74 2.94 8.79
CA THR A 45 -8.77 3.65 7.95
C THR A 45 -7.46 3.85 8.70
N GLY A 46 -6.34 3.55 8.04
CA GLY A 46 -5.03 3.67 8.65
C GLY A 46 -3.91 3.71 7.63
N VAL A 47 -2.83 4.39 8.02
CA VAL A 47 -1.58 4.48 7.27
C VAL A 47 -0.47 3.89 8.12
N GLN A 48 0.40 3.08 7.51
CA GLN A 48 1.61 2.58 8.16
C GLN A 48 2.82 2.82 7.28
N VAL A 49 3.85 3.45 7.85
CA VAL A 49 5.11 3.70 7.17
C VAL A 49 6.12 2.63 7.58
N PHE A 50 6.78 2.06 6.58
CA PHE A 50 7.89 1.12 6.71
C PHE A 50 9.11 1.74 6.06
N GLN A 51 10.23 1.72 6.77
CA GLN A 51 11.52 2.14 6.23
C GLN A 51 12.40 0.92 6.03
N PHE A 52 13.04 0.85 4.87
CA PHE A 52 14.06 -0.13 4.52
C PHE A 52 15.37 0.63 4.23
N PRO A 53 16.25 0.81 5.23
CA PRO A 53 17.50 1.54 5.03
C PRO A 53 18.39 0.97 3.91
N GLU A 54 18.35 -0.34 3.71
CA GLU A 54 19.09 -1.05 2.66
C GLU A 54 18.31 -1.16 1.35
N GLY A 55 17.08 -0.64 1.32
CA GLY A 55 16.15 -0.81 0.21
C GLY A 55 15.56 -2.22 0.11
N VAL A 56 14.45 -2.32 -0.62
CA VAL A 56 13.83 -3.59 -1.00
C VAL A 56 13.46 -3.53 -2.47
N THR A 57 13.66 -4.63 -3.20
CA THR A 57 13.24 -4.73 -4.60
C THR A 57 11.71 -4.70 -4.68
N TRP A 58 11.19 -3.86 -5.57
CA TRP A 58 9.77 -3.59 -5.73
C TRP A 58 9.41 -3.57 -7.22
N GLY A 59 8.31 -4.24 -7.61
CA GLY A 59 7.83 -4.30 -8.99
C GLY A 59 8.94 -4.72 -9.98
N ASP A 60 9.07 -3.96 -11.07
CA ASP A 60 10.00 -4.17 -12.19
C ASP A 60 11.48 -3.91 -11.85
N GLY A 61 11.96 -4.43 -10.72
CA GLY A 61 13.35 -4.29 -10.27
C GLY A 61 13.70 -2.93 -9.67
N GLN A 62 12.70 -2.11 -9.34
CA GLN A 62 12.91 -0.82 -8.68
C GLN A 62 13.27 -1.02 -7.21
N VAL A 63 13.90 -0.04 -6.57
CA VAL A 63 14.29 -0.12 -5.16
C VAL A 63 13.46 0.87 -4.35
N ALA A 64 12.68 0.36 -3.40
CA ALA A 64 11.93 1.14 -2.44
C ALA A 64 12.69 1.20 -1.10
N TYR A 65 12.86 2.42 -0.56
CA TYR A 65 13.42 2.67 0.77
C TYR A 65 12.32 2.99 1.78
N VAL A 66 11.16 3.44 1.30
CA VAL A 66 9.98 3.72 2.12
C VAL A 66 8.76 3.08 1.47
N ALA A 67 8.00 2.30 2.24
CA ALA A 67 6.68 1.82 1.85
C ALA A 67 5.62 2.41 2.78
N ILE A 68 4.57 2.98 2.19
CA ILE A 68 3.45 3.57 2.91
C ILE A 68 2.23 2.69 2.65
N GLY A 69 1.96 1.76 3.57
CA GLY A 69 0.78 0.89 3.51
C GLY A 69 -0.47 1.66 3.89
N ILE A 70 -1.50 1.60 3.03
CA ILE A 70 -2.75 2.34 3.23
C ILE A 70 -3.93 1.36 3.24
N ALA A 71 -4.72 1.43 4.31
CA ALA A 71 -6.05 0.83 4.38
C ALA A 71 -7.09 1.95 4.42
N ALA A 72 -7.98 2.01 3.43
CA ALA A 72 -9.10 2.93 3.38
C ALA A 72 -10.32 2.25 2.75
N SER A 73 -11.50 2.44 3.34
CA SER A 73 -12.76 1.83 2.89
C SER A 73 -13.50 2.67 1.84
N SER A 74 -13.12 3.94 1.64
CA SER A 74 -13.75 4.88 0.70
C SER A 74 -12.77 5.36 -0.37
N ASP A 75 -13.29 5.99 -1.43
CA ASP A 75 -12.52 6.82 -2.39
C ASP A 75 -12.00 8.10 -1.72
N GLU A 76 -11.34 7.97 -0.56
CA GLU A 76 -10.35 8.94 -0.13
C GLU A 76 -9.20 8.84 -1.12
N HIS A 77 -9.39 9.48 -2.28
CA HIS A 77 -8.34 9.78 -3.22
C HIS A 77 -7.21 10.41 -2.41
N LEU A 78 -6.19 9.61 -2.09
CA LEU A 78 -4.91 10.09 -1.62
C LEU A 78 -4.25 10.79 -2.79
N ALA A 79 -4.74 12.00 -3.06
CA ALA A 79 -4.05 12.98 -3.85
C ALA A 79 -2.86 13.46 -3.00
N CYS A 80 -1.82 12.62 -2.93
CA CYS A 80 -0.52 13.05 -2.47
C CYS A 80 0.07 13.91 -3.60
N TYR A 81 -0.30 15.19 -3.61
CA TYR A 81 0.40 16.18 -4.42
C TYR A 81 1.79 16.36 -3.81
N ALA A 82 2.80 15.77 -4.43
CA ALA A 82 4.16 16.27 -4.29
C ALA A 82 4.25 17.56 -5.12
N SER A 83 4.06 18.70 -4.47
CA SER A 83 4.47 20.02 -5.00
C SER A 83 5.94 20.27 -4.69
#